data_AF-M1B238-F1
#
_entry.id   AF-M1B238-F1
#
_cell.length_a   1.000
_cell.length_b   1.000
_cell.length_c   1.000
_cell.angle_alpha   90.00
_cell.angle_beta   90.00
_cell.angle_gamma   90.00
#
_symmetry.space_group_name_H-M   'P 1'
#
loop_
_entity.id
_entity.type
_entity.pdbx_description
1 polymer ?
#
loop_
_entity_poly.entity_id
_entity_poly.type
_entity_poly.pdbx_seq_one_letter_code
_entity_poly.pdbx_strand_id
1 'polypeptide(L)'
;MPRVDVEPTTGKPYRLKRPEGLDVQKGSVLSKVPLLHLHCRELVLPNIAKFIELHSRKTKKHSDYSSKPDLLRFVAPMPSPMKISWKLMSSCLI
;
A
#
# COMPACT_ATOMS: atom_id res chain seq x y z
N MET A 1 -15.85 5.15 21.64
CA MET A 1 -14.80 5.13 20.60
C MET A 1 -14.37 6.57 20.31
N PRO A 2 -13.07 6.86 20.14
CA PRO A 2 -12.58 8.19 19.76
C PRO A 2 -13.18 8.58 18.40
N ARG A 3 -13.78 9.77 18.30
CA ARG A 3 -14.33 10.28 17.04
C ARG A 3 -13.18 10.78 16.16
N VAL A 4 -12.94 10.10 15.04
CA VAL A 4 -11.82 10.40 14.11
C VAL A 4 -11.93 11.78 13.46
N ASP A 5 -13.14 12.37 13.47
CA ASP A 5 -13.43 13.62 12.78
C ASP A 5 -13.32 14.87 13.67
N VAL A 6 -12.95 14.70 14.95
CA VAL A 6 -12.90 15.77 15.96
C VAL A 6 -11.49 15.88 16.55
N GLU A 7 -11.00 17.11 16.66
CA GLU A 7 -9.70 17.40 17.26
C GLU A 7 -9.73 17.14 18.77
N PRO A 8 -8.85 16.28 19.32
CA PRO A 8 -8.88 15.88 20.73
C PRO A 8 -8.75 17.04 21.71
N THR A 9 -7.98 18.05 21.35
CA THR A 9 -7.66 19.19 22.22
C THR A 9 -8.74 20.27 22.20
N THR A 10 -9.45 20.45 21.08
CA THR A 10 -10.39 21.57 20.90
C THR A 10 -11.85 21.14 20.82
N GLY A 11 -12.14 19.86 20.62
CA GLY A 11 -13.50 19.34 20.44
C GLY A 11 -14.19 19.83 19.16
N LYS A 12 -13.48 20.56 18.30
CA LYS A 12 -14.01 21.09 17.03
C LYS A 12 -13.74 20.10 15.89
N PRO A 13 -14.58 20.07 14.85
CA PRO A 13 -14.25 19.31 13.64
C PRO A 13 -12.93 19.85 13.07
N TYR A 14 -12.07 18.93 12.60
CA TYR A 14 -10.79 19.33 12.03
C TYR A 14 -11.00 20.33 10.90
N ARG A 15 -10.38 21.51 11.04
CA ARG A 15 -10.39 22.51 9.96
C ARG A 15 -9.65 21.95 8.76
N LEU A 16 -10.44 21.54 7.79
CA LEU A 16 -10.01 21.22 6.45
C LEU A 16 -9.55 22.53 5.76
N LYS A 17 -8.31 22.97 5.93
CA LYS A 17 -7.80 24.14 5.19
C LYS A 17 -6.42 23.85 4.60
N ARG A 18 -6.38 23.71 3.26
CA ARG A 18 -5.17 23.92 2.43
C ARG A 18 -5.14 25.38 1.96
N PRO A 19 -4.05 25.86 1.34
CA PRO A 19 -4.06 27.11 0.58
C PRO A 19 -5.24 27.15 -0.40
N GLU A 20 -5.70 28.36 -0.75
CA GLU A 20 -6.87 28.54 -1.62
C GLU A 20 -6.69 27.78 -2.95
N GLY A 21 -7.71 27.01 -3.35
CA GLY A 21 -7.71 26.22 -4.59
C GLY A 21 -7.35 24.74 -4.49
N LEU A 22 -7.07 24.19 -3.29
CA LEU A 22 -6.73 22.77 -3.11
C LEU A 22 -7.75 21.99 -2.26
N ASP A 23 -8.38 20.98 -2.87
CA ASP A 23 -9.39 20.11 -2.25
C ASP A 23 -8.88 19.42 -0.98
N VAL A 24 -9.61 19.58 0.13
CA VAL A 24 -9.15 19.03 1.39
C VAL A 24 -9.52 17.56 1.53
N GLN A 25 -8.54 16.70 1.30
CA GLN A 25 -8.71 15.26 1.39
C GLN A 25 -8.09 14.71 2.68
N LYS A 26 -8.92 14.01 3.46
CA LYS A 26 -8.56 13.31 4.71
C LYS A 26 -7.37 12.36 4.47
N GLY A 27 -6.41 12.36 5.38
CA GLY A 27 -5.27 11.43 5.34
C GLY A 27 -4.08 11.85 4.49
N SER A 28 -4.08 13.07 3.95
CA SER A 28 -2.89 13.68 3.35
C SER A 28 -1.84 14.04 4.42
N VAL A 29 -0.55 14.06 4.06
CA VAL A 29 0.54 14.50 4.96
C VAL A 29 0.36 15.92 5.52
N LEU A 30 -0.29 16.82 4.77
CA LEU A 30 -0.60 18.18 5.23
C LEU A 30 -2.00 18.30 5.85
N SER A 31 -2.74 17.20 5.98
CA SER A 31 -4.04 17.24 6.65
C SER A 31 -3.86 17.25 8.16
N LYS A 32 -4.79 17.86 8.89
CA LYS A 32 -4.79 17.84 10.36
C LYS A 32 -4.97 16.43 10.96
N VAL A 33 -5.45 15.48 10.15
CA VAL A 33 -5.58 14.06 10.50
C VAL A 33 -4.82 13.22 9.46
N PRO A 34 -3.48 13.19 9.53
CA PRO A 34 -2.71 12.37 8.63
C PRO A 34 -3.04 10.90 8.86
N LEU A 35 -3.15 10.13 7.77
CA LEU A 35 -3.22 8.68 7.84
C LEU A 35 -1.80 8.12 7.72
N LEU A 36 -1.60 6.88 8.15
CA LEU A 36 -0.32 6.21 8.02
C LEU A 36 0.07 6.06 6.54
N HIS A 37 1.19 6.66 6.12
CA HIS A 37 1.77 6.53 4.78
C HIS A 37 2.68 5.30 4.65
N LEU A 38 2.22 4.13 5.11
CA LEU A 38 2.92 2.86 4.96
C LEU A 38 2.05 1.92 4.13
N HIS A 39 2.58 1.46 2.99
CA HIS A 39 1.86 0.57 2.08
C HIS A 39 2.78 -0.54 1.59
N CYS A 40 2.33 -1.78 1.75
CA CYS A 40 2.96 -2.94 1.13
C CYS A 40 2.65 -2.94 -0.37
N ARG A 41 3.57 -2.40 -1.18
CA ARG A 41 3.41 -2.28 -2.64
C ARG A 41 3.55 -3.62 -3.34
N GLU A 42 4.50 -4.45 -2.92
CA GLU A 42 4.89 -5.64 -3.64
C GLU A 42 5.15 -6.81 -2.70
N LEU A 43 4.68 -7.99 -3.10
CA LEU A 43 4.92 -9.25 -2.43
C LEU A 43 5.35 -10.30 -3.46
N VAL A 44 6.50 -10.94 -3.20
CA VAL A 44 7.04 -12.02 -4.04
C VAL A 44 7.06 -13.30 -3.22
N LEU A 45 6.33 -14.32 -3.67
CA LEU A 45 6.21 -15.60 -2.99
C LEU A 45 6.58 -16.76 -3.92
N PRO A 46 7.15 -17.86 -3.41
CA PRO A 46 7.24 -19.10 -4.17
C PRO A 46 5.85 -19.62 -4.55
N ASN A 47 5.71 -20.22 -5.74
CA ASN A 47 4.47 -20.88 -6.13
C ASN A 47 4.31 -22.23 -5.42
N ILE A 48 3.64 -22.21 -4.27
CA ILE A 48 3.42 -23.40 -3.43
C ILE A 48 2.55 -24.44 -4.15
N ALA A 49 1.65 -24.04 -5.07
CA ALA A 49 0.81 -24.98 -5.80
C ALA A 49 1.64 -25.96 -6.64
N LYS A 50 2.70 -25.47 -7.31
CA LYS A 50 3.64 -26.32 -8.05
C LYS A 50 4.45 -27.23 -7.13
N PHE A 51 4.77 -26.77 -5.91
CA PHE A 51 5.48 -27.59 -4.93
C PHE A 51 4.62 -28.73 -4.39
N ILE A 52 3.34 -28.49 -4.11
CA ILE A 52 2.38 -29.52 -3.67
C ILE A 52 2.24 -30.59 -4.75
N GLU A 53 2.06 -30.18 -6.02
CA GLU A 53 1.97 -31.10 -7.15
C GLU A 53 3.22 -31.97 -7.31
N LEU A 54 4.42 -31.38 -7.18
CA LEU A 54 5.68 -32.12 -7.19
C LEU A 54 5.73 -33.15 -6.06
N HIS A 55 5.34 -32.76 -4.84
CA HIS A 55 5.38 -33.64 -3.68
C HIS A 55 4.35 -34.77 -3.74
N SER A 56 3.20 -34.55 -4.39
CA SER A 56 2.23 -35.59 -4.69
C SER A 56 2.69 -36.54 -5.81
N ARG A 57 3.52 -36.08 -6.75
CA ARG A 57 4.05 -36.84 -7.90
C ARG A 57 5.34 -37.63 -7.61
N LYS A 58 5.60 -38.00 -6.35
CA LYS A 58 6.79 -38.77 -5.89
C LYS A 58 7.06 -40.14 -6.56
N THR A 59 6.50 -40.45 -7.73
CA THR A 59 6.71 -41.72 -8.44
C THR A 59 7.29 -41.64 -9.84
N LYS A 60 7.48 -40.46 -10.47
CA LYS A 60 8.07 -40.44 -11.84
C LYS A 60 9.07 -39.31 -12.05
N LYS A 61 10.35 -39.72 -12.00
CA LYS A 61 11.58 -39.16 -12.58
C LYS A 61 11.71 -37.63 -12.57
N HIS A 62 12.69 -37.17 -11.79
CA HIS A 62 13.38 -35.89 -11.95
C HIS A 62 13.67 -35.64 -13.43
N SER A 63 12.83 -34.86 -14.10
CA SER A 63 13.07 -34.39 -15.47
C SER A 63 12.94 -32.88 -15.46
N ASP A 64 14.05 -32.25 -15.84
CA ASP A 64 14.24 -30.85 -16.21
C ASP A 64 13.68 -29.80 -15.25
N TYR A 65 14.38 -29.64 -14.13
CA TYR A 65 14.28 -28.42 -13.34
C TYR A 65 14.82 -27.25 -14.18
N SER A 66 13.91 -26.43 -14.71
CA SER A 66 14.25 -25.06 -15.07
C SER A 66 14.95 -24.42 -13.87
N SER A 67 16.17 -23.91 -14.05
CA SER A 67 17.01 -23.35 -12.99
C SER A 67 16.43 -22.09 -12.32
N LYS A 68 15.27 -21.61 -12.79
CA LYS A 68 14.58 -20.43 -12.26
C LYS A 68 13.42 -20.84 -11.34
N PRO A 69 13.39 -20.33 -10.09
CA PRO A 69 12.28 -20.58 -9.19
C PRO A 69 11.00 -19.97 -9.75
N ASP A 70 9.89 -20.71 -9.66
CA ASP A 70 8.57 -20.20 -10.02
C ASP A 70 8.05 -19.27 -8.92
N LEU A 71 8.09 -17.96 -9.20
CA LEU A 71 7.74 -16.90 -8.25
C LEU A 71 6.43 -16.24 -8.66
N LEU A 72 5.52 -16.09 -7.70
CA LEU A 72 4.30 -15.30 -7.81
C LEU A 72 4.58 -13.88 -7.34
N ARG A 73 4.26 -12.90 -8.18
CA ARG A 73 4.48 -11.48 -7.90
C ARG A 73 3.15 -10.75 -7.81
N PHE A 74 2.87 -10.18 -6.64
CA PHE A 74 1.68 -9.40 -6.36
C PHE A 74 2.07 -7.94 -6.21
N VAL A 75 1.46 -7.06 -7.01
CA VAL A 75 1.72 -5.62 -6.96
C VAL A 75 0.41 -4.89 -6.69
N ALA A 76 0.35 -4.20 -5.55
CA ALA A 76 -0.78 -3.36 -5.19
C ALA A 76 -0.59 -1.93 -5.69
N PRO A 77 -1.65 -1.27 -6.19
CA PRO A 77 -1.58 0.13 -6.57
C PRO A 77 -1.48 1.02 -5.33
N MET A 78 -0.79 2.16 -5.48
CA MET A 78 -0.67 3.15 -4.40
C MET A 78 -2.06 3.62 -3.92
N PRO A 79 -2.34 3.59 -2.60
CA PRO A 79 -3.61 4.06 -2.04
C PRO A 79 -3.85 5.55 -2.28
N SER A 80 -5.11 5.97 -2.35
CA SER A 80 -5.50 7.36 -2.64
C SER A 80 -4.83 8.40 -1.70
N PRO A 81 -4.84 8.24 -0.36
CA PRO A 81 -4.20 9.21 0.54
C PRO A 81 -2.69 9.40 0.27
N MET A 82 -2.00 8.32 -0.08
CA MET A 82 -0.59 8.34 -0.44
C MET A 82 -0.37 8.98 -1.82
N LYS A 83 -1.21 8.71 -2.82
CA LYS A 83 -1.14 9.35 -4.15
C LYS A 83 -1.25 10.88 -4.07
N ILE A 84 -2.17 11.37 -3.24
CA ILE A 84 -2.38 12.81 -3.04
C ILE A 84 -1.14 13.44 -2.40
N SER A 85 -0.64 12.79 -1.34
CA SER A 85 0.55 13.25 -0.61
C SER A 85 1.79 13.24 -1.51
N TRP A 86 1.95 12.19 -2.33
CA TRP A 86 3.02 12.07 -3.31
C TRP A 86 2.98 13.18 -4.36
N LYS A 87 1.82 13.45 -4.97
CA LYS A 87 1.67 14.53 -5.96
C LYS A 87 2.07 15.88 -5.39
N LEU A 88 1.61 16.17 -4.17
CA LEU A 88 1.92 17.39 -3.45
C LEU A 88 3.41 17.52 -3.11
N MET A 89 4.02 16.47 -2.57
CA MET A 89 5.45 16.49 -2.23
C MET A 89 6.32 16.58 -3.49
N SER A 90 5.95 15.87 -4.55
CA SER A 90 6.69 15.88 -5.82
C SER A 90 6.63 17.25 -6.50
N SER A 91 5.54 18.01 -6.34
CA SER A 91 5.47 19.39 -6.87
C SER A 91 6.35 20.39 -6.12
N CYS A 92 6.81 20.06 -4.91
CA CYS A 92 7.72 20.91 -4.13
C CYS A 92 9.21 20.62 -4.40
N LEU A 93 9.51 19.53 -5.11
CA LEU A 93 10.87 19.17 -5.52
C LEU A 93 11.13 19.84 -6.89
N ILE A 94 11.46 21.13 -6.86
CA ILE A 94 12.07 21.86 -7.98
C ILE A 94 13.58 21.72 -7.86
#